data_AF-A0A0A0D9E0-F1
#
_entry.id   AF-A0A0A0D9E0-F1
#
_cell.length_a   1.000
_cell.length_b   1.000
_cell.length_c   1.000
_cell.angle_alpha   90.00
_cell.angle_beta   90.00
_cell.angle_gamma   90.00
#
_symmetry.space_group_name_H-M   'P 1'
#
loop_
_entity.id
_entity.type
_entity.pdbx_description
1 polymer ?
#
loop_
_entity_poly.entity_id
_entity_poly.type
_entity_poly.pdbx_seq_one_letter_code
_entity_poly.pdbx_strand_id
1 'polypeptide(L)' 'MVFPSDLDLWRTAQVLVKQHGERAPEEARKRAERFAEEGRLVWLAVASRCEELLREEGGRQ' A
#
# COMPACT_ATOMS: atom_id res chain seq x y z
N MET A 1 -15.20 9.26 -9.87
CA MET A 1 -14.73 8.81 -8.55
C MET A 1 -13.55 9.70 -8.14
N VAL A 2 -13.38 10.05 -6.86
CA VAL A 2 -12.24 10.88 -6.40
C VAL A 2 -11.11 9.95 -5.99
N PHE A 3 -9.93 10.12 -6.60
CA PHE A 3 -8.74 9.38 -6.19
C PHE A 3 -8.31 9.82 -4.77
N PRO A 4 -7.92 8.90 -3.87
CA PRO A 4 -7.55 9.25 -2.51
C PRO A 4 -6.38 10.23 -2.48
N SER A 5 -6.30 11.04 -1.43
CA SER A 5 -5.14 11.91 -1.23
C SER A 5 -3.88 11.06 -0.96
N ASP A 6 -2.70 11.61 -1.26
CA ASP A 6 -1.44 10.92 -0.98
C ASP A 6 -1.32 10.54 0.51
N LEU A 7 -1.79 11.41 1.41
CA LEU A 7 -1.83 11.13 2.85
C LEU A 7 -2.70 9.91 3.20
N ASP A 8 -3.82 9.72 2.52
CA ASP A 8 -4.69 8.56 2.74
C ASP A 8 -4.02 7.26 2.28
N LEU A 9 -3.28 7.31 1.16
CA LEU A 9 -2.49 6.17 0.67
C LEU A 9 -1.41 5.78 1.69
N TRP A 10 -0.67 6.76 2.22
CA TRP A 10 0.36 6.52 3.24
C TRP A 10 -0.22 5.98 4.54
N ARG A 11 -1.33 6.53 5.04
CA ARG A 11 -2.02 6.02 6.23
C ARG A 11 -2.48 4.58 6.03
N THR A 12 -3.04 4.28 4.86
CA THR A 12 -3.48 2.92 4.52
C THR A 12 -2.30 1.96 4.47
N ALA A 13 -1.19 2.36 3.83
CA ALA A 13 0.03 1.57 3.77
C ALA A 13 0.63 1.30 5.15
N GLN A 14 0.69 2.31 6.04
CA GLN A 14 1.15 2.12 7.42
C GLN A 14 0.30 1.11 8.18
N VAL A 15 -1.03 1.12 7.99
CA VAL A 15 -1.92 0.13 8.60
C VAL A 15 -1.64 -1.27 8.06
N LEU A 16 -1.43 -1.42 6.74
CA LEU A 16 -1.08 -2.70 6.13
C LEU A 16 0.27 -3.24 6.62
N VAL A 17 1.30 -2.40 6.69
CA VAL A 17 2.62 -2.78 7.22
C VAL A 17 2.51 -3.21 8.68
N LYS A 18 1.75 -2.50 9.51
CA LYS A 18 1.50 -2.91 10.90
C LYS A 18 0.77 -4.25 11.02
N GLN A 19 -0.13 -4.58 10.08
CA GLN A 19 -0.92 -5.81 10.13
C GLN A 19 -0.19 -7.01 9.53
N HIS A 20 0.59 -6.80 8.47
CA HIS A 20 1.14 -7.88 7.64
C HIS A 20 2.68 -7.87 7.54
N GLY A 21 3.35 -6.89 8.14
CA GLY A 21 4.80 -6.71 8.09
C GLY A 21 5.31 -6.63 6.64
N GLU A 22 6.37 -7.38 6.35
CA GLU A 22 7.01 -7.44 5.02
C GLU A 22 6.07 -7.91 3.91
N ARG A 23 4.96 -8.60 4.25
CA ARG A 23 3.97 -9.08 3.27
C ARG A 23 2.95 -8.02 2.86
N ALA A 24 2.98 -6.83 3.45
CA ALA A 24 2.02 -5.77 3.18
C ALA A 24 1.89 -5.37 1.69
N PRO A 25 2.98 -5.26 0.89
CA PRO A 25 2.86 -4.98 -0.54
C PRO A 25 2.13 -6.08 -1.31
N GLU A 26 2.40 -7.35 -1.00
CA GLU A 26 1.76 -8.50 -1.66
C GLU A 26 0.26 -8.53 -1.37
N GLU A 27 -0.14 -8.31 -0.11
CA GLU A 27 -1.55 -8.27 0.28
C GLU A 27 -2.29 -7.08 -0.37
N ALA A 28 -1.65 -5.93 -0.52
CA ALA A 28 -2.21 -4.81 -1.26
C ALA A 28 -2.39 -5.14 -2.76
N ARG A 29 -1.41 -5.80 -3.40
CA ARG A 29 -1.52 -6.26 -4.80
C ARG A 29 -2.63 -7.29 -5.00
N LYS A 30 -2.77 -8.27 -4.09
CA LYS A 30 -3.89 -9.23 -4.12
C LYS A 30 -5.24 -8.54 -3.97
N ARG A 31 -5.33 -7.49 -3.15
CA ARG A 31 -6.56 -6.69 -3.06
C ARG A 31 -6.83 -5.95 -4.37
N ALA A 32 -5.80 -5.41 -5.03
CA ALA A 32 -5.95 -4.72 -6.31
C ALA A 32 -6.61 -5.60 -7.39
N GLU A 33 -6.34 -6.91 -7.39
CA GLU A 33 -6.95 -7.88 -8.32
C GLU A 33 -8.47 -8.03 -8.15
N ARG A 34 -9.02 -7.60 -7.00
CA ARG A 34 -10.47 -7.70 -6.70
C ARG A 34 -11.28 -6.50 -7.15
N PHE A 35 -10.63 -5.44 -7.64
CA PHE A 35 -11.30 -4.20 -8.03
C PHE A 35 -11.21 -3.96 -9.54
N ALA A 36 -12.19 -3.22 -10.06
CA ALA A 36 -12.12 -2.61 -11.39
C ALA A 36 -10.97 -1.58 -11.46
N GLU A 37 -10.63 -1.13 -12.67
CA GLU A 37 -9.44 -0.34 -12.97
C GLU A 37 -9.14 0.80 -11.98
N GLU A 38 -10.12 1.65 -11.67
CA GLU A 38 -9.94 2.78 -10.74
C GLU A 38 -9.55 2.32 -9.32
N GLY A 39 -10.24 1.31 -8.78
CA GLY A 39 -9.92 0.75 -7.47
C GLY A 39 -8.62 -0.04 -7.48
N ARG A 40 -8.30 -0.71 -8.59
CA ARG A 40 -7.03 -1.41 -8.78
C ARG A 40 -5.86 -0.43 -8.69
N LEU A 41 -5.94 0.72 -9.35
CA LEU A 41 -4.89 1.74 -9.31
C LEU A 41 -4.63 2.28 -7.90
N VAL A 42 -5.69 2.49 -7.10
CA VAL A 42 -5.55 2.88 -5.69
C VAL A 42 -4.77 1.84 -4.90
N TRP A 43 -5.13 0.56 -5.01
CA TRP A 43 -4.45 -0.51 -4.27
C TRP A 43 -3.01 -0.75 -4.74
N LEU A 44 -2.72 -0.54 -6.03
CA LEU A 44 -1.35 -0.55 -6.53
C LEU A 44 -0.52 0.61 -5.97
N ALA A 45 -1.10 1.80 -5.84
CA ALA A 45 -0.44 2.94 -5.21
C ALA A 45 -0.16 2.66 -3.71
N VAL A 46 -1.11 2.07 -2.99
CA VAL A 46 -0.90 1.61 -1.61
C VAL A 46 0.24 0.58 -1.52
N ALA A 47 0.31 -0.38 -2.46
CA ALA A 47 1.39 -1.37 -2.49
C ALA A 47 2.77 -0.71 -2.65
N SER A 48 2.89 0.29 -3.53
CA SER A 48 4.12 1.08 -3.68
C SER A 48 4.53 1.75 -2.36
N ARG A 49 3.58 2.38 -1.65
CA ARG A 49 3.87 3.02 -0.36
C ARG A 49 4.28 2.02 0.72
N CYS A 50 3.72 0.81 0.72
CA CYS A 50 4.19 -0.26 1.61
C CYS A 50 5.66 -0.62 1.34
N GLU A 51 6.07 -0.71 0.06
CA GLU A 51 7.46 -1.00 -0.31
C GLU A 51 8.41 0.13 0.12
N GLU A 52 7.96 1.38 0.02
CA GLU A 52 8.73 2.55 0.48
C GLU A 52 8.92 2.52 2.00
N LEU A 53 7.85 2.34 2.78
CA LEU A 53 7.91 2.25 4.25
C LEU A 53 8.89 1.16 4.71
N LEU A 54 8.76 -0.04 4.15
CA LEU A 54 9.61 -1.17 4.52
C LEU A 54 11.08 -0.94 4.15
N ARG A 55 11.34 -0.25 3.03
CA ARG A 55 12.71 0.13 2.65
C ARG A 55 13.30 1.16 3.62
N GLU A 56 12.51 2.14 4.04
CA GLU A 56 12.94 3.16 5.01
C GLU A 56 13.18 2.55 6.40
N GLU A 57 12.37 1.58 6.83
CA GLU A 57 12.57 0.85 8.09
C GLU A 57 13.79 -0.08 8.02
N GLY A 58 13.98 -0.80 6.92
CA GLY A 58 15.12 -1.70 6.72
C GLY A 58 16.46 -0.98 6.57
N GLY A 59 16.47 0.23 6.01
CA GLY A 59 17.68 1.06 5.84
C GLY A 59 18.09 1.85 7.09
N ARG A 60 17.31 1.79 8.18
CA ARG A 60 17.58 2.52 9.42
C ARG A 60 18.32 1.69 10.49
N GLN A 61 18.83 0.52 10.12
CA GLN A 61 19.59 -0.40 10.99
C GLN A 61 21.11 -0.25 10.82
#